data_AF-A0A2H5C0T6-F1
#
_entry.id   AF-A0A2H5C0T6-F1
#
_cell.length_a   1.000
_cell.length_b   1.000
_cell.length_c   1.000
_cell.angle_alpha   90.00
_cell.angle_beta   90.00
_cell.angle_gamma   90.00
#
_symmetry.space_group_name_H-M   'P 1'
#
loop_
_entity.id
_entity.type
_entity.pdbx_description
1 polymer ?
#
loop_
_entity_poly.entity_id
_entity_poly.type
_entity_poly.pdbx_seq_one_letter_code
_entity_poly.pdbx_strand_id
1 'polypeptide(L)'
;MAEAVAKGRVIAPGFFYGPEYRAAWSGAQWYGPSQGQLDPLKEVKAAKLRVEETFSTREKEAAEMSGLNWEETAQICGREENARRELGLITPPVSEVNEQNMETDDA
;
A
#
# COMPACT_ATOMS: atom_id res chain seq x y z
N MET A 1 -16.91 -12.68 13.78
CA MET A 1 -16.33 -12.44 15.13
C MET A 1 -17.30 -12.79 16.26
N ALA A 2 -18.47 -12.13 16.38
CA ALA A 2 -19.37 -12.31 17.53
C ALA A 2 -19.84 -13.75 17.80
N GLU A 3 -20.20 -14.50 16.76
CA GLU A 3 -20.58 -15.92 16.88
C GLU A 3 -19.43 -16.80 17.41
N ALA A 4 -18.19 -16.52 16.98
CA ALA A 4 -17.01 -17.28 17.40
C ALA A 4 -16.65 -17.01 18.88
N VAL A 5 -16.83 -15.76 19.34
CA VAL A 5 -16.68 -15.40 20.75
C VAL A 5 -17.77 -16.05 21.60
N ALA A 6 -19.04 -16.03 21.16
CA ALA A 6 -20.14 -16.67 21.87
C ALA A 6 -19.98 -18.20 21.98
N LYS A 7 -19.40 -18.84 20.96
CA LYS A 7 -19.08 -20.27 20.94
C LYS A 7 -17.79 -20.63 21.70
N GLY A 8 -17.08 -19.66 22.27
CA GLY A 8 -15.83 -19.88 23.02
C GLY A 8 -14.62 -20.26 22.16
N ARG A 9 -14.69 -20.07 20.83
CA ARG A 9 -13.56 -20.33 19.92
C ARG A 9 -12.52 -19.20 19.95
N VAL A 10 -12.96 -18.00 20.31
CA VAL A 10 -12.12 -16.80 20.43
C VAL A 10 -12.31 -16.23 21.82
N ILE A 11 -11.21 -16.07 22.56
CA ILE A 11 -11.22 -15.47 23.88
C ILE A 11 -11.08 -13.95 23.72
N ALA A 12 -12.20 -13.25 23.84
CA ALA A 12 -12.26 -11.78 23.74
C ALA A 12 -12.96 -11.21 24.99
N PRO A 13 -12.22 -10.89 26.07
CA PRO A 13 -12.78 -10.30 27.28
C PRO A 13 -13.54 -9.01 26.99
N GLY A 14 -14.71 -8.86 27.62
CA GLY A 14 -15.55 -7.67 27.50
C GLY A 14 -16.18 -7.44 26.13
N PHE A 15 -16.07 -8.38 25.18
CA PHE A 15 -16.61 -8.24 23.82
C PHE A 15 -18.11 -7.88 23.75
N PHE A 16 -18.90 -8.30 24.76
CA PHE A 16 -20.33 -8.00 24.85
C PHE A 16 -20.68 -6.86 25.82
N TYR A 17 -19.70 -6.19 26.45
CA TYR A 17 -19.94 -5.12 27.41
C TYR A 17 -20.31 -3.77 26.75
N GLY A 18 -19.92 -3.56 25.49
CA GLY A 18 -20.24 -2.35 24.75
C GLY A 18 -19.82 -2.40 23.28
N PRO A 19 -20.36 -1.53 22.43
CA PRO A 19 -19.97 -1.43 21.02
C PRO A 19 -18.47 -1.12 20.82
N GLU A 20 -17.85 -0.41 21.76
CA GLU A 20 -16.43 -0.03 21.75
C GLU A 20 -15.50 -1.26 21.86
N TYR A 21 -15.80 -2.20 22.76
CA TYR A 21 -15.05 -3.45 22.89
C TYR A 21 -15.21 -4.31 21.65
N ARG A 22 -16.44 -4.38 21.12
CA ARG A 22 -16.69 -5.11 19.87
C ARG A 22 -15.89 -4.54 18.72
N ALA A 23 -15.81 -3.21 18.61
CA ALA A 23 -15.05 -2.54 17.56
C ALA A 23 -13.54 -2.81 17.68
N ALA A 24 -12.98 -2.71 18.89
CA ALA A 24 -11.57 -3.00 19.14
C ALA A 24 -11.18 -4.44 18.75
N TRP A 25 -12.04 -5.41 19.06
CA TRP A 25 -11.80 -6.81 18.69
C TRP A 25 -12.07 -7.12 17.21
N SER A 26 -12.99 -6.40 16.57
CA SER A 26 -13.45 -6.72 15.20
C SER A 26 -12.76 -5.88 14.10
N GLY A 27 -11.96 -4.88 14.48
CA GLY A 27 -11.30 -3.96 13.54
C GLY A 27 -10.04 -4.52 12.88
N ALA A 28 -9.59 -5.71 13.25
CA ALA A 28 -8.41 -6.32 12.64
C ALA A 28 -8.69 -6.74 11.19
N GLN A 29 -7.98 -6.10 10.26
CA GLN A 29 -7.94 -6.51 8.85
C GLN A 29 -6.69 -7.35 8.61
N TRP A 30 -6.88 -8.59 8.14
CA TRP A 30 -5.76 -9.42 7.72
C TRP A 30 -5.58 -9.28 6.22
N TYR A 31 -4.40 -8.80 5.83
CA TYR A 31 -3.93 -8.85 4.45
C TYR A 31 -3.12 -10.15 4.35
N GLY A 32 -3.51 -11.01 3.41
CA GLY A 32 -2.82 -12.28 3.17
C GLY A 32 -1.37 -12.05 2.73
N PRO A 33 -0.59 -13.13 2.50
CA PRO A 33 0.72 -12.98 1.88
C PRO A 33 0.57 -12.21 0.57
N SER A 34 1.53 -11.32 0.28
CA SER A 34 1.52 -10.56 -0.97
C SER A 34 1.41 -11.51 -2.15
N GLN A 35 0.48 -11.20 -3.07
CA GLN A 35 0.32 -12.01 -4.27
C GLN A 35 1.60 -11.90 -5.11
N GLY A 36 2.01 -13.00 -5.74
CA GLY A 36 3.12 -12.96 -6.68
C GLY A 36 2.81 -11.97 -7.81
N GLN A 37 3.76 -11.10 -8.11
CA GLN A 37 3.62 -10.13 -9.20
C GLN A 37 3.94 -10.82 -10.53
N LEU A 38 3.08 -10.65 -11.53
CA LEU A 38 3.33 -11.12 -12.89
C LEU A 38 4.16 -10.10 -13.67
N ASP A 39 3.82 -8.82 -13.52
CA ASP A 39 4.53 -7.69 -14.14
C ASP A 39 4.68 -6.56 -13.11
N PRO A 40 5.84 -6.50 -12.41
CA PRO A 40 6.05 -5.53 -11.33
C PRO A 40 5.81 -4.07 -11.75
N LEU A 41 6.18 -3.71 -12.98
CA LEU A 41 6.08 -2.34 -13.46
C LEU A 41 4.64 -1.93 -13.74
N LYS A 42 3.86 -2.81 -14.37
CA LYS A 42 2.44 -2.54 -14.61
C LYS A 42 1.63 -2.54 -13.32
N GLU A 43 1.93 -3.43 -12.39
CA GLU A 43 1.22 -3.52 -11.12
C GLU A 43 1.46 -2.30 -10.23
N VAL A 44 2.69 -1.80 -10.16
CA VAL A 44 2.99 -0.54 -9.44
C VAL A 44 2.31 0.66 -10.08
N LYS A 45 2.28 0.76 -11.42
CA LYS A 45 1.55 1.82 -12.13
C LYS A 45 0.05 1.76 -11.85
N ALA A 46 -0.52 0.56 -11.86
CA ALA A 46 -1.92 0.34 -11.52
C ALA A 46 -2.22 0.71 -10.06
N ALA A 47 -1.35 0.37 -9.12
CA ALA A 47 -1.49 0.74 -7.71
C ALA A 47 -1.45 2.26 -7.52
N LYS A 48 -0.54 2.97 -8.20
CA LYS A 48 -0.50 4.44 -8.20
C LYS A 48 -1.83 5.03 -8.69
N LEU A 49 -2.35 4.54 -9.82
CA LEU A 49 -3.62 5.02 -10.38
C LEU A 49 -4.81 4.72 -9.44
N ARG A 50 -4.85 3.55 -8.80
CA ARG A 50 -5.91 3.22 -7.82
C ARG A 50 -5.93 4.16 -6.63
N VAL A 51 -4.76 4.58 -6.14
CA VAL A 51 -4.64 5.53 -5.03
C VAL A 51 -5.02 6.94 -5.48
N GLU A 52 -4.57 7.37 -6.66
CA GLU A 52 -4.86 8.70 -7.22
C GLU A 52 -6.36 8.88 -7.50
N GLU A 53 -7.01 7.87 -8.06
CA GLU A 53 -8.45 7.84 -8.34
C GLU A 53 -9.30 7.47 -7.11
N THR A 54 -8.71 7.34 -5.92
CA THR A 54 -9.39 7.03 -4.66
C THR A 54 -10.15 5.69 -4.61
N PHE A 55 -9.84 4.77 -5.53
CA PHE A 55 -10.34 3.39 -5.48
C PHE A 55 -9.71 2.56 -4.36
N SER A 56 -8.54 2.98 -3.88
CA SER A 56 -7.79 2.32 -2.81
C SER A 56 -7.04 3.33 -1.95
N THR A 57 -6.57 2.88 -0.79
CA THR A 57 -5.74 3.71 0.10
C THR A 57 -4.28 3.28 0.01
N ARG A 58 -3.37 4.20 0.31
CA ARG A 58 -1.92 3.90 0.36
C ARG A 58 -1.60 2.80 1.35
N GLU A 59 -2.29 2.77 2.50
CA GLU A 59 -2.17 1.71 3.50
C GLU A 59 -2.56 0.35 2.95
N LYS A 60 -3.70 0.27 2.24
CA LYS A 60 -4.18 -0.98 1.65
C LYS A 60 -3.22 -1.50 0.60
N GLU A 61 -2.79 -0.64 -0.33
CA GLU A 61 -1.84 -1.04 -1.38
C GLU A 61 -0.47 -1.45 -0.80
N ALA A 62 0.04 -0.73 0.21
CA ALA A 62 1.31 -1.08 0.85
C ALA A 62 1.24 -2.43 1.58
N ALA A 63 0.12 -2.71 2.25
CA ALA A 63 -0.11 -3.98 2.92
C ALA A 63 -0.28 -5.14 1.92
N GLU A 64 -0.99 -4.93 0.81
CA GLU A 64 -1.21 -5.98 -0.20
C GLU A 64 0.03 -6.27 -1.04
N MET A 65 0.79 -5.24 -1.43
CA MET A 65 1.96 -5.39 -2.31
C MET A 65 3.22 -5.80 -1.56
N SER A 66 3.49 -5.13 -0.44
CA SER A 66 4.76 -5.28 0.29
C SER A 66 4.60 -5.93 1.66
N GLY A 67 3.37 -6.05 2.17
CA GLY A 67 3.13 -6.50 3.54
C GLY A 67 3.59 -5.50 4.61
N LEU A 68 3.90 -4.27 4.22
CA LEU A 68 4.45 -3.24 5.10
C LEU A 68 3.38 -2.23 5.49
N ASN A 69 3.57 -1.61 6.65
CA ASN A 69 2.77 -0.46 7.05
C ASN A 69 3.23 0.79 6.25
N TRP A 70 2.28 1.44 5.59
CA TRP A 70 2.55 2.64 4.80
C TRP A 70 3.11 3.79 5.64
N GLU A 71 2.58 4.04 6.84
CA GLU A 71 2.99 5.16 7.69
C GLU A 71 4.45 5.03 8.13
N GLU A 72 4.84 3.83 8.58
CA GLU A 72 6.23 3.53 8.96
C GLU A 72 7.18 3.71 7.76
N THR A 73 6.78 3.19 6.60
CA THR A 73 7.57 3.30 5.37
C THR A 73 7.72 4.76 4.95
N ALA A 74 6.65 5.54 4.98
CA ALA A 74 6.67 6.96 4.61
C ALA A 74 7.61 7.78 5.51
N GLN A 75 7.61 7.50 6.82
CA GLN A 75 8.53 8.15 7.76
C GLN A 75 10.00 7.80 7.47
N ILE A 76 10.29 6.53 7.17
CA ILE A 76 11.63 6.07 6.81
C ILE A 76 12.06 6.74 5.50
N CYS A 77 11.24 6.67 4.45
CA CYS A 77 11.54 7.29 3.16
C CYS A 77 11.77 8.80 3.27
N GLY A 78 11.04 9.51 4.14
CA GLY A 78 11.28 10.93 4.39
C GLY A 78 12.67 11.21 4.98
N ARG A 79 13.13 10.36 5.91
CA ARG A 79 14.49 10.46 6.47
C ARG A 79 15.55 10.11 5.44
N GLU A 80 15.33 9.05 4.68
CA GLU A 80 16.23 8.61 3.61
C GLU A 80 16.39 9.68 2.53
N GLU A 81 15.30 10.31 2.09
CA GLU A 81 15.34 11.36 1.08
C GLU A 81 16.01 12.63 1.61
N ASN A 82 15.81 12.98 2.89
CA ASN A 82 16.56 14.08 3.50
C ASN A 82 18.07 13.78 3.54
N ALA A 83 18.46 12.58 3.94
CA ALA A 83 19.86 12.16 3.91
C ALA A 83 20.44 12.15 2.48
N ARG A 84 19.66 11.70 1.48
CA ARG A 84 20.02 11.75 0.06
C ARG A 84 20.30 13.17 -0.40
N ARG A 85 19.48 14.13 0.03
CA ARG A 85 19.63 15.55 -0.26
C ARG A 85 20.89 16.13 0.37
N GLU A 86 21.16 15.81 1.63
CA GLU A 86 22.37 16.23 2.34
C GLU A 86 23.65 15.68 1.70
N LEU A 87 23.60 14.43 1.22
CA LEU A 87 24.71 13.77 0.53
C LEU A 87 24.86 14.16 -0.95
N GLY A 88 23.99 15.02 -1.48
CA GLY A 88 24.02 15.43 -2.89
C GLY A 88 23.69 14.31 -3.88
N LEU A 89 23.02 13.24 -3.44
CA LEU A 89 22.68 12.06 -4.25
C LEU A 89 21.37 12.23 -5.03
N ILE A 90 20.90 13.47 -5.20
CA ILE A 90 19.63 13.78 -5.85
C ILE A 90 19.78 13.57 -7.35
N THR A 91 19.06 12.61 -7.91
CA THR A 91 18.89 12.49 -9.36
C THR A 91 17.77 13.45 -9.78
N PRO A 92 18.02 14.41 -10.68
CA PRO A 92 16.95 15.25 -11.21
C PRO A 92 15.92 14.37 -11.93
N PRO A 93 14.64 14.75 -11.94
CA PRO A 93 13.61 13.99 -12.64
C PRO A 93 13.98 13.87 -14.12
N VAL A 94 14.08 12.63 -14.60
CA VAL A 94 14.28 12.35 -16.02
C VAL A 94 13.01 12.81 -16.74
N SER A 95 13.11 13.90 -17.51
CA SER A 95 12.04 14.32 -18.42
C SER A 95 11.83 13.19 -19.44
N GLU A 96 10.65 12.60 -19.47
CA GLU A 96 10.29 11.55 -20.41
C GLU A 96 10.54 12.03 -21.86
N VAL A 97 11.49 11.38 -22.54
CA VAL A 97 11.70 11.59 -23.97
C VAL A 97 10.57 10.82 -24.67
N ASN A 98 9.66 11.55 -25.31
CA ASN A 98 8.53 10.97 -26.03
C ASN A 98 9.04 10.33 -27.34
N GLU A 99 9.19 9.00 -27.37
CA GLU A 99 9.57 8.20 -28.56
C GLU A 99 8.40 8.01 -29.55
N GLN A 100 7.55 9.03 -29.72
CA GLN A 100 6.50 9.04 -30.74
C GLN A 100 6.94 9.97 -31.87
N ASN A 101 7.83 9.50 -32.76
CA ASN A 101 8.04 10.00 -34.13
C ASN A 101 9.17 9.18 -34.82
N MET A 102 8.94 7.90 -35.07
CA MET A 102 9.68 7.15 -36.10
C MET A 102 8.79 6.03 -36.65
N GLU A 103 7.73 6.42 -37.37
CA GLU A 103 7.16 5.54 -38.40
C GLU A 103 6.38 6.38 -39.41
N THR A 104 6.60 6.05 -40.68
CA THR A 104 6.03 6.61 -41.93
C THR A 104 6.63 7.91 -42.46
N ASP A 105 7.75 7.77 -43.17
CA ASP A 105 7.96 8.49 -44.44
C ASP A 105 8.75 7.59 -45.40
N ASP A 106 8.06 6.59 -45.96
CA ASP A 106 8.48 5.83 -47.14
C ASP A 106 7.20 5.46 -47.92
N ALA A 107 6.76 6.37 -48.79
CA ALA A 107 5.80 6.15 -49.86
C ALA A 107 6.05 7.11 -51.03
#